data_AF-A0A2E8BVN0-F1
#
_entry.id   AF-A0A2E8BVN0-F1
#
_cell.length_a   1.000
_cell.length_b   1.000
_cell.length_c   1.000
_cell.angle_alpha   90.00
_cell.angle_beta   90.00
_cell.angle_gamma   90.00
#
_symmetry.space_group_name_H-M   'P 1'
#
loop_
_entity.id
_entity.type
_entity.pdbx_description
1 polymer ?
#
loop_
_entity_poly.entity_id
_entity_poly.type
_entity_poly.pdbx_seq_one_letter_code
_entity_poly.pdbx_strand_id
1 'polypeptide(L)'
;MLCAHKLIDDSDETTVHMVTDGFEVGMYGETPGILPLTMWPLARPHWLSETGFKHPEEGDTAIRSSWMKKSMAISLATRGAHFHTGTRTCTNNRDERSLALSYPGSKTGTTISYDHIVEKDARDLPSWNGAIVTELPSWSCVSGKRPDGTFEVWWQGEDHPISPLQVMQWRGLDPTTALESHASLADAKLANIKNERLRT
;
A
#
# COMPACT_ATOMS: atom_id res chain seq x y z
N MET A 1 1.86 5.77 1.04
CA MET A 1 3.29 5.46 1.28
C MET A 1 4.18 6.04 0.20
N LEU A 2 4.00 5.71 -1.08
CA LEU A 2 4.79 6.34 -2.17
C LEU A 2 4.71 7.87 -2.16
N CYS A 3 3.50 8.45 -1.99
CA CYS A 3 3.35 9.91 -1.86
C CYS A 3 4.17 10.49 -0.70
N ALA A 4 4.10 9.84 0.47
CA ALA A 4 4.78 10.29 1.68
C ALA A 4 6.30 10.32 1.50
N HIS A 5 6.89 9.27 0.94
CA HIS A 5 8.33 9.24 0.69
C HIS A 5 8.76 10.33 -0.28
N LYS A 6 8.01 10.53 -1.37
CA LYS A 6 8.28 11.60 -2.35
C LYS A 6 8.18 12.99 -1.70
N LEU A 7 7.20 13.20 -0.83
CA LEU A 7 7.03 14.48 -0.11
C LEU A 7 8.18 14.76 0.85
N ILE A 8 8.61 13.76 1.64
CA ILE A 8 9.75 13.91 2.54
C ILE A 8 11.06 14.04 1.74
N ASP A 9 11.21 13.35 0.61
CA ASP A 9 12.36 13.53 -0.30
C ASP A 9 12.42 14.97 -0.89
N ASP A 10 11.28 15.63 -1.07
CA ASP A 10 11.19 16.99 -1.66
C ASP A 10 11.46 18.11 -0.63
N SER A 11 11.19 17.90 0.67
CA SER A 11 11.42 18.88 1.74
C SER A 11 11.42 18.27 3.13
N ASP A 12 12.48 18.52 3.90
CA ASP A 12 12.64 18.08 5.30
C ASP A 12 11.66 18.74 6.28
N GLU A 13 11.04 19.86 5.89
CA GLU A 13 10.02 20.56 6.70
C GLU A 13 8.62 19.92 6.57
N THR A 14 8.46 18.90 5.72
CA THR A 14 7.17 18.29 5.48
C THR A 14 6.79 17.32 6.60
N THR A 15 5.81 17.69 7.41
CA THR A 15 5.20 16.77 8.38
C THR A 15 4.18 15.85 7.69
N VAL A 16 4.38 14.54 7.80
CA VAL A 16 3.47 13.53 7.24
C VAL A 16 2.76 12.77 8.34
N HIS A 17 1.43 12.76 8.29
CA HIS A 17 0.58 11.91 9.11
C HIS A 17 -0.06 10.81 8.25
N MET A 18 0.16 9.56 8.65
CA MET A 18 -0.43 8.36 8.05
C MET A 18 -1.57 7.87 8.95
N VAL A 19 -2.80 7.92 8.48
CA VAL A 19 -3.99 7.50 9.25
C VAL A 19 -4.58 6.22 8.65
N THR A 20 -4.83 5.22 9.49
CA THR A 20 -5.46 3.95 9.08
C THR A 20 -6.27 3.33 10.22
N ASP A 21 -7.32 2.62 9.84
CA ASP A 21 -8.14 1.78 10.71
C ASP A 21 -7.49 0.41 11.02
N GLY A 22 -6.52 -0.02 10.21
CA GLY A 22 -5.71 -1.19 10.49
C GLY A 22 -4.84 -0.98 11.72
N PHE A 23 -4.73 -1.99 12.58
CA PHE A 23 -3.87 -1.94 13.77
C PHE A 23 -2.37 -1.96 13.43
N GLU A 24 -2.00 -2.52 12.28
CA GLU A 24 -0.62 -2.59 11.81
C GLU A 24 -0.55 -2.42 10.29
N VAL A 25 0.45 -1.69 9.80
CA VAL A 25 0.70 -1.51 8.36
C VAL A 25 1.37 -2.75 7.78
N GLY A 26 0.75 -3.35 6.77
CA GLY A 26 1.29 -4.51 6.06
C GLY A 26 1.07 -5.85 6.76
N MET A 27 0.30 -5.91 7.86
CA MET A 27 -0.05 -7.17 8.52
C MET A 27 -1.25 -7.86 7.87
N TYR A 28 -2.29 -7.09 7.52
CA TYR A 28 -3.55 -7.60 6.97
C TYR A 28 -3.76 -7.13 5.53
N GLY A 29 -4.36 -7.98 4.70
CA GLY A 29 -4.64 -7.65 3.30
C GLY A 29 -3.39 -7.65 2.43
N GLU A 30 -2.94 -8.85 2.06
CA GLU A 30 -2.00 -9.00 0.96
C GLU A 30 -2.68 -8.48 -0.32
N THR A 31 -1.97 -7.62 -1.03
CA THR A 31 -2.41 -7.07 -2.32
C THR A 31 -1.59 -7.71 -3.43
N PRO A 32 -1.97 -7.58 -4.70
CA PRO A 32 -1.16 -8.11 -5.77
C PRO A 32 0.26 -7.52 -5.73
N GLY A 33 1.24 -8.41 -5.75
CA GLY A 33 2.67 -8.13 -5.82
C GLY A 33 3.29 -8.57 -7.14
N ILE A 34 2.48 -8.86 -8.16
CA ILE A 34 2.95 -9.23 -9.50
C ILE A 34 3.82 -8.10 -10.08
N LEU A 35 5.00 -8.45 -10.56
CA LEU A 35 5.96 -7.54 -11.15
C LEU A 35 5.85 -7.59 -12.69
N PRO A 36 5.52 -6.47 -13.35
CA PRO A 36 5.80 -6.33 -14.77
C PRO A 36 7.30 -6.38 -15.05
N LEU A 37 7.68 -6.88 -16.23
CA LEU A 37 9.07 -7.12 -16.64
C LEU A 37 10.00 -5.90 -16.50
N THR A 38 9.46 -4.69 -16.50
CA THR A 38 10.23 -3.43 -16.49
C THR A 38 10.11 -2.63 -15.19
N MET A 39 9.39 -3.14 -14.18
CA MET A 39 8.98 -2.30 -13.05
C MET A 39 9.98 -2.26 -11.88
N TRP A 40 10.87 -3.24 -11.77
CA TRP A 40 11.78 -3.30 -10.63
C TRP A 40 13.06 -2.47 -10.88
N PRO A 41 13.48 -1.59 -9.96
CA PRO A 41 12.90 -1.32 -8.64
C PRO A 41 11.71 -0.34 -8.66
N LEU A 42 10.64 -0.67 -7.94
CA LEU A 42 9.45 0.18 -7.79
C LEU A 42 9.67 1.35 -6.81
N ALA A 43 10.58 1.19 -5.85
CA ALA A 43 10.89 2.15 -4.81
C ALA A 43 12.38 2.45 -4.77
N ARG A 44 12.74 3.68 -4.37
CA ARG A 44 14.15 4.03 -4.14
C ARG A 44 14.70 3.20 -2.98
N PRO A 45 15.98 2.80 -2.98
CA PRO A 45 16.53 1.94 -1.93
C PRO A 45 16.28 2.46 -0.51
N HIS A 46 16.44 3.76 -0.27
CA HIS A 46 16.22 4.37 1.04
C HIS A 46 14.74 4.46 1.47
N TRP A 47 13.81 4.13 0.58
CA TRP A 47 12.39 4.01 0.91
C TRP A 47 12.05 2.66 1.52
N LEU A 48 12.98 1.70 1.51
CA LEU A 48 12.80 0.38 2.09
C LEU A 48 13.67 0.27 3.34
N SER A 49 13.12 -0.34 4.39
CA SER A 49 13.91 -0.75 5.55
C SER A 49 14.91 -1.83 5.15
N GLU A 50 16.10 -1.82 5.77
CA GLU A 50 17.15 -2.81 5.50
C GLU A 50 16.74 -4.25 5.85
N THR A 51 15.75 -4.41 6.74
CA THR A 51 15.30 -5.71 7.24
C THR A 51 13.87 -6.02 6.80
N GLY A 52 13.60 -7.32 6.60
CA GLY A 52 12.23 -7.85 6.58
C GLY A 52 11.55 -7.87 5.22
N PHE A 53 12.15 -7.31 4.16
CA PHE A 53 11.66 -7.47 2.79
C PHE A 53 12.72 -8.14 1.92
N LYS A 54 12.36 -9.26 1.28
CA LYS A 54 13.21 -9.93 0.30
C LYS A 54 13.00 -9.28 -1.07
N HIS A 55 14.07 -8.75 -1.63
CA HIS A 55 14.05 -8.17 -2.97
C HIS A 55 13.93 -9.29 -4.02
N PRO A 56 13.21 -9.05 -5.14
CA PRO A 56 13.17 -9.99 -6.25
C PRO A 56 14.52 -10.09 -6.96
N GLU A 57 14.87 -11.31 -7.36
CA GLU A 57 16.06 -11.65 -8.14
C GLU A 57 15.68 -12.06 -9.57
N GLU A 58 16.68 -12.49 -10.36
CA GLU A 58 16.44 -12.94 -11.73
C GLU A 58 15.47 -14.15 -11.75
N GLY A 59 14.38 -14.02 -12.50
CA GLY A 59 13.34 -15.05 -12.63
C GLY A 59 12.20 -14.95 -11.62
N ASP A 60 12.27 -14.03 -10.65
CA ASP A 60 11.12 -13.68 -9.82
C ASP A 60 10.15 -12.78 -10.61
N THR A 61 8.86 -13.07 -10.49
CA THR A 61 7.79 -12.33 -11.18
C THR A 61 6.73 -11.79 -10.23
N ALA A 62 6.93 -11.95 -8.93
CA ALA A 62 6.13 -11.34 -7.89
C ALA A 62 6.96 -11.05 -6.64
N ILE A 63 6.45 -10.15 -5.80
CA ILE A 63 6.95 -9.88 -4.45
C ILE A 63 5.83 -10.09 -3.44
N ARG A 64 6.20 -10.24 -2.17
CA ARG A 64 5.24 -10.14 -1.08
C ARG A 64 4.91 -8.66 -0.83
N SER A 65 3.84 -8.17 -1.47
CA SER A 65 3.47 -6.74 -1.41
C SER A 65 3.27 -6.23 0.02
N SER A 66 2.74 -7.05 0.92
CA SER A 66 2.53 -6.73 2.34
C SER A 66 3.84 -6.44 3.06
N TRP A 67 4.90 -7.20 2.73
CA TRP A 67 6.23 -7.02 3.30
C TRP A 67 6.93 -5.81 2.71
N MET A 68 6.75 -5.54 1.41
CA MET A 68 7.21 -4.27 0.82
C MET A 68 6.53 -3.08 1.51
N LYS A 69 5.21 -3.12 1.66
CA LYS A 69 4.41 -2.09 2.37
C LYS A 69 4.91 -1.88 3.80
N LYS A 70 5.17 -2.96 4.53
CA LYS A 70 5.71 -2.89 5.90
C LYS A 70 7.10 -2.27 5.92
N SER A 71 7.98 -2.68 5.01
CA SER A 71 9.34 -2.13 4.87
C SER A 71 9.32 -0.63 4.56
N MET A 72 8.43 -0.19 3.67
CA MET A 72 8.21 1.23 3.39
C MET A 72 7.69 2.00 4.60
N ALA A 73 6.74 1.42 5.35
CA ALA A 73 6.19 2.06 6.54
C ALA A 73 7.25 2.25 7.63
N ILE A 74 8.12 1.24 7.84
CA ILE A 74 9.24 1.33 8.77
C ILE A 74 10.20 2.45 8.34
N SER A 75 10.60 2.48 7.06
CA SER A 75 11.46 3.56 6.53
C SER A 75 10.80 4.94 6.73
N LEU A 76 9.51 5.10 6.40
CA LEU A 76 8.78 6.36 6.65
C LEU A 76 8.81 6.78 8.12
N ALA A 77 8.55 5.86 9.04
CA ALA A 77 8.56 6.16 10.46
C ALA A 77 9.95 6.62 10.94
N THR A 78 11.02 5.95 10.49
CA THR A 78 12.40 6.36 10.79
C THR A 78 12.76 7.73 10.22
N ARG A 79 12.06 8.14 9.16
CA ARG A 79 12.20 9.44 8.50
C ARG A 79 11.24 10.51 9.04
N GLY A 80 10.60 10.28 10.18
CA GLY A 80 9.80 11.28 10.89
C GLY A 80 8.30 11.28 10.58
N ALA A 81 7.79 10.34 9.77
CA ALA A 81 6.34 10.24 9.55
C ALA A 81 5.61 9.72 10.79
N HIS A 82 4.48 10.32 11.14
CA HIS A 82 3.63 9.91 12.24
C HIS A 82 2.57 8.89 11.77
N PHE A 83 2.41 7.79 12.50
CA PHE A 83 1.41 6.77 12.19
C PHE A 83 0.30 6.75 13.24
N HIS A 84 -0.94 6.83 12.77
CA HIS A 84 -2.17 6.73 13.56
C HIS A 84 -2.93 5.47 13.13
N THR A 85 -2.58 4.33 13.73
CA THR A 85 -3.17 3.02 13.46
C THR A 85 -4.37 2.73 14.36
N GLY A 86 -5.24 1.81 13.96
CA GLY A 86 -6.43 1.44 14.74
C GLY A 86 -7.46 2.57 14.89
N THR A 87 -7.43 3.56 14.00
CA THR A 87 -8.34 4.72 14.04
C THR A 87 -9.75 4.30 13.62
N ARG A 88 -10.78 4.56 14.43
CA ARG A 88 -12.15 4.12 14.15
C ARG A 88 -13.02 5.18 13.48
N THR A 89 -12.85 6.44 13.85
CA THR A 89 -13.58 7.55 13.23
C THR A 89 -12.60 8.66 12.91
N CYS A 90 -12.82 9.25 11.74
CA CYS A 90 -12.04 10.34 11.21
C CYS A 90 -13.02 11.42 10.78
N THR A 91 -13.10 12.51 11.53
CA THR A 91 -14.00 13.63 11.23
C THR A 91 -13.16 14.77 10.66
N ASN A 92 -13.39 15.07 9.39
CA ASN A 92 -12.68 16.14 8.68
C ASN A 92 -13.45 17.46 8.81
N ASN A 93 -12.86 18.45 9.47
CA ASN A 93 -13.30 19.84 9.43
C ASN A 93 -12.48 20.60 8.37
N ARG A 94 -13.08 20.84 7.21
CA ARG A 94 -12.40 21.48 6.08
C ARG A 94 -12.18 22.98 6.28
N ASP A 95 -13.05 23.65 7.02
CA ASP A 95 -12.95 25.08 7.26
C ASP A 95 -11.77 25.41 8.18
N GLU A 96 -11.58 24.60 9.23
CA GLU A 96 -10.44 24.71 10.16
C GLU A 96 -9.20 23.93 9.69
N ARG A 97 -9.30 23.24 8.55
CA ARG A 97 -8.29 22.31 8.02
C ARG A 97 -7.74 21.37 9.11
N SER A 98 -8.66 20.71 9.80
CA SER A 98 -8.34 19.83 10.92
C SER A 98 -9.03 18.48 10.80
N LEU A 99 -8.38 17.45 11.34
CA LEU A 99 -8.82 16.07 11.29
C LEU A 99 -8.87 15.51 12.71
N ALA A 100 -10.07 15.24 13.21
CA ALA A 100 -10.27 14.63 14.52
C ALA A 100 -10.28 13.11 14.38
N LEU A 101 -9.40 12.45 15.13
CA LEU A 101 -9.22 10.99 15.16
C LEU A 101 -9.75 10.42 16.48
N SER A 102 -10.47 9.30 16.39
CA SER A 102 -10.90 8.53 17.56
C SER A 102 -10.36 7.10 17.53
N TYR A 103 -10.06 6.59 18.73
CA TYR A 103 -9.49 5.25 18.93
C TYR A 103 -10.40 4.40 19.82
N PRO A 104 -10.47 3.07 19.61
CA PRO A 104 -11.24 2.17 20.45
C PRO A 104 -10.89 2.31 21.94
N GLY A 105 -11.90 2.45 22.80
CA GLY A 105 -11.74 2.49 24.26
C GLY A 105 -11.11 3.77 24.83
N SER A 106 -10.70 4.73 23.99
CA SER A 106 -10.13 6.00 24.44
C SER A 106 -11.21 7.08 24.59
N LYS A 107 -11.15 7.87 25.67
CA LYS A 107 -11.89 9.14 25.80
C LYS A 107 -11.16 10.32 25.16
N THR A 108 -9.88 10.16 24.82
CA THR A 108 -9.05 11.18 24.19
C THR A 108 -8.98 10.93 22.69
N GLY A 109 -9.50 11.88 21.91
CA GLY A 109 -9.24 11.99 20.49
C GLY A 109 -7.96 12.76 20.21
N THR A 110 -7.39 12.60 19.03
CA THR A 110 -6.27 13.41 18.54
C THR A 110 -6.78 14.31 17.42
N THR A 111 -6.45 15.60 17.44
CA THR A 111 -6.73 16.49 16.32
C THR A 111 -5.43 16.81 15.59
N ILE A 112 -5.44 16.68 14.27
CA ILE A 112 -4.31 16.96 13.38
C ILE A 112 -4.69 18.10 12.46
N SER A 113 -3.90 19.17 12.40
CA SER A 113 -4.04 20.21 11.38
C SER A 113 -3.32 19.79 10.10
N TYR A 114 -3.86 20.16 8.94
CA TYR A 114 -3.30 19.77 7.65
C TYR A 114 -3.35 20.90 6.62
N ASP A 115 -2.44 20.87 5.66
CA ASP A 115 -2.54 21.70 4.45
C ASP A 115 -3.25 20.95 3.31
N HIS A 116 -2.94 19.66 3.18
CA HIS A 116 -3.52 18.78 2.15
C HIS A 116 -3.87 17.41 2.73
N ILE A 117 -4.92 16.79 2.20
CA ILE A 117 -5.29 15.41 2.48
C ILE A 117 -5.14 14.58 1.21
N VAL A 118 -4.49 13.41 1.35
CA VAL A 118 -4.41 12.39 0.30
C VAL A 118 -5.26 11.20 0.72
N GLU A 119 -6.47 11.09 0.16
CA GLU A 119 -7.38 9.98 0.46
C GLU A 119 -7.14 8.79 -0.49
N LYS A 120 -7.60 7.59 -0.13
CA LYS A 120 -7.69 6.47 -1.08
C LYS A 120 -8.89 6.69 -2.00
N ASP A 121 -8.77 6.38 -3.28
CA ASP A 121 -9.92 6.46 -4.18
C ASP A 121 -10.98 5.42 -3.78
N ALA A 122 -12.20 5.87 -3.49
CA ALA A 122 -13.36 5.02 -3.37
C ALA A 122 -13.89 4.73 -4.78
N ARG A 123 -13.35 3.68 -5.42
CA ARG A 123 -13.88 3.15 -6.67
C ARG A 123 -14.52 1.80 -6.42
N ASP A 124 -15.68 1.58 -7.03
CA ASP A 124 -16.22 0.23 -7.12
C ASP A 124 -15.41 -0.54 -8.17
N LEU A 125 -14.56 -1.44 -7.67
CA LEU A 125 -13.60 -2.18 -8.48
C LEU A 125 -13.92 -3.67 -8.41
N PRO A 126 -13.62 -4.44 -9.48
CA PRO A 126 -13.82 -5.89 -9.50
C PRO A 126 -13.16 -6.57 -8.31
N SER A 127 -13.83 -7.59 -7.76
CA SER A 127 -13.28 -8.41 -6.68
C SER A 127 -12.48 -9.57 -7.26
N TRP A 128 -11.33 -9.83 -6.67
CA TRP A 128 -10.43 -10.92 -6.99
C TRP A 128 -10.24 -11.79 -5.75
N ASN A 129 -10.28 -13.10 -5.96
CA ASN A 129 -9.78 -14.06 -5.00
C ASN A 129 -8.27 -14.21 -5.22
N GLY A 130 -7.53 -14.40 -4.14
CA GLY A 130 -6.09 -14.62 -4.20
C GLY A 130 -5.64 -15.71 -3.24
N ALA A 131 -4.52 -16.34 -3.56
CA ALA A 131 -3.91 -17.31 -2.68
C ALA A 131 -2.39 -17.37 -2.85
N ILE A 132 -1.73 -17.85 -1.80
CA ILE A 132 -0.31 -18.22 -1.84
C ILE A 132 -0.22 -19.73 -1.86
N VAL A 133 0.49 -20.27 -2.84
CA VAL A 133 0.57 -21.70 -3.10
C VAL A 133 2.01 -22.11 -3.35
N THR A 134 2.33 -23.38 -3.11
CA THR A 134 3.64 -23.95 -3.44
C THR A 134 3.71 -24.48 -4.87
N GLU A 135 2.55 -24.79 -5.46
CA GLU A 135 2.41 -25.29 -6.83
C GLU A 135 1.30 -24.52 -7.55
N LEU A 136 1.52 -24.25 -8.84
CA LEU A 136 0.53 -23.52 -9.64
C LEU A 136 -0.73 -24.36 -9.87
N PRO A 137 -1.93 -23.76 -9.77
CA PRO A 137 -3.17 -24.43 -10.15
C PRO A 137 -3.20 -24.82 -11.63
N SER A 138 -3.97 -25.86 -11.97
CA SER A 138 -4.14 -26.31 -13.36
C SER A 138 -5.13 -25.47 -14.18
N TRP A 139 -5.86 -24.57 -13.52
CA TRP A 139 -6.86 -23.69 -14.13
C TRP A 139 -6.29 -22.29 -14.35
N SER A 140 -6.97 -21.49 -15.16
CA SER A 140 -6.49 -20.18 -15.59
C SER A 140 -6.47 -19.18 -14.43
N CYS A 141 -5.28 -18.68 -14.08
CA CYS A 141 -5.09 -17.64 -13.07
C CYS A 141 -4.00 -16.66 -13.50
N VAL A 142 -4.04 -15.45 -12.94
CA VAL A 142 -2.86 -14.59 -12.92
C VAL A 142 -1.94 -15.13 -11.84
N SER A 143 -0.65 -15.28 -12.15
CA SER A 143 0.32 -15.81 -11.19
C SER A 143 1.68 -15.14 -11.29
N GLY A 144 2.45 -15.24 -10.21
CA GLY A 144 3.84 -14.83 -10.19
C GLY A 144 4.64 -15.56 -9.12
N LYS A 145 5.91 -15.82 -9.43
CA LYS A 145 6.87 -16.50 -8.56
C LYS A 145 7.51 -15.50 -7.61
N ARG A 146 7.50 -15.80 -6.32
CA ARG A 146 8.07 -14.97 -5.26
C ARG A 146 9.50 -15.39 -4.91
N PRO A 147 10.28 -14.49 -4.27
CA PRO A 147 11.67 -14.79 -3.88
C PRO A 147 11.78 -15.85 -2.77
N ASP A 148 10.68 -16.18 -2.09
CA ASP A 148 10.63 -17.27 -1.12
C ASP A 148 10.32 -18.64 -1.76
N GLY A 149 10.20 -18.70 -3.09
CA GLY A 149 9.89 -19.90 -3.85
C GLY A 149 8.41 -20.23 -3.95
N THR A 150 7.53 -19.46 -3.28
CA THR A 150 6.08 -19.63 -3.40
C THR A 150 5.52 -18.91 -4.63
N PHE A 151 4.28 -19.22 -4.99
CA PHE A 151 3.53 -18.53 -6.03
C PHE A 151 2.40 -17.73 -5.42
N GLU A 152 2.26 -16.51 -5.91
CA GLU A 152 1.06 -15.71 -5.74
C GLU A 152 0.12 -16.00 -6.90
N VAL A 153 -1.16 -16.24 -6.63
CA VAL A 153 -2.18 -16.45 -7.66
C VAL A 153 -3.41 -15.57 -7.40
N TRP A 154 -4.02 -15.07 -8.48
CA TRP A 154 -5.25 -14.27 -8.47
C TRP A 154 -6.22 -14.73 -9.54
N TRP A 155 -7.51 -14.76 -9.19
CA TRP A 155 -8.57 -15.18 -10.09
C TRP A 155 -9.93 -14.58 -9.76
N GLN A 156 -10.85 -14.73 -10.70
CA GLN A 156 -12.26 -14.42 -10.55
C GLN A 156 -13.07 -15.70 -10.76
N GLY A 157 -14.16 -15.86 -10.00
CA GLY A 157 -15.00 -17.06 -10.05
C GLY A 157 -14.84 -17.96 -8.82
N GLU A 158 -15.30 -19.20 -8.97
CA GLU A 158 -15.48 -20.16 -7.86
C GLU A 158 -14.35 -21.20 -7.75
N ASP A 159 -13.33 -21.13 -8.61
CA ASP A 159 -12.16 -22.01 -8.51
C ASP A 159 -11.47 -21.83 -7.16
N HIS A 160 -10.83 -22.89 -6.68
CA HIS A 160 -10.08 -22.88 -5.43
C HIS A 160 -8.76 -23.64 -5.57
N PRO A 161 -7.63 -23.09 -5.09
CA PRO A 161 -6.37 -23.80 -5.04
C PRO A 161 -6.43 -24.95 -4.02
N ILE A 162 -5.68 -26.02 -4.28
CA ILE A 162 -5.53 -27.13 -3.34
C ILE A 162 -4.53 -26.71 -2.25
N SER A 163 -4.96 -26.76 -0.99
CA SER A 163 -4.10 -26.50 0.19
C SER A 163 -3.29 -25.19 0.15
N PRO A 164 -3.94 -24.02 0.03
CA PRO A 164 -3.23 -22.74 0.01
C PRO A 164 -2.54 -22.46 1.35
N LEU A 165 -1.32 -21.91 1.29
CA LEU A 165 -0.61 -21.40 2.46
C LEU A 165 -1.32 -20.19 3.08
N GLN A 166 -1.99 -19.40 2.24
CA GLN A 166 -2.76 -18.24 2.64
C GLN A 166 -3.83 -17.95 1.57
N VAL A 167 -5.02 -17.55 2.01
CA VAL A 167 -6.09 -17.03 1.14
C VAL A 167 -6.25 -15.52 1.33
N MET A 168 -6.68 -14.84 0.27
CA MET A 168 -6.63 -13.39 0.15
C MET A 168 -7.79 -12.89 -0.71
N GLN A 169 -8.14 -11.62 -0.54
CA GLN A 169 -9.09 -10.94 -1.41
C GLN A 169 -8.57 -9.55 -1.73
N TRP A 170 -8.79 -9.11 -2.96
CA TRP A 170 -8.39 -7.79 -3.42
C TRP A 170 -9.44 -7.21 -4.35
N ARG A 171 -9.53 -5.88 -4.38
CA ARG A 171 -10.39 -5.16 -5.33
C ARG A 171 -9.54 -4.29 -6.22
N GLY A 172 -9.65 -4.49 -7.53
CA GLY A 172 -8.86 -3.79 -8.52
C GLY A 172 -9.15 -4.25 -9.94
N LEU A 173 -8.61 -3.50 -10.91
CA LEU A 173 -8.84 -3.78 -12.32
C LEU A 173 -8.07 -5.02 -12.78
N ASP A 174 -6.76 -5.06 -12.53
CA ASP A 174 -5.88 -6.13 -12.98
C ASP A 174 -4.74 -6.35 -11.96
N PRO A 175 -4.58 -7.56 -11.41
CA PRO A 175 -3.50 -7.87 -10.47
C PRO A 175 -2.10 -7.64 -11.04
N THR A 176 -1.91 -7.78 -12.36
CA THR A 176 -0.60 -7.64 -13.02
C THR A 176 -0.11 -6.19 -13.06
N THR A 177 -1.02 -5.22 -13.01
CA THR A 177 -0.70 -3.78 -13.09
C THR A 177 -0.95 -3.06 -11.77
N ALA A 178 -1.26 -3.79 -10.69
CA ALA A 178 -1.64 -3.21 -9.40
C ALA A 178 -0.53 -2.33 -8.80
N LEU A 179 0.72 -2.78 -8.88
CA LEU A 179 1.88 -2.03 -8.39
C LEU A 179 2.13 -0.76 -9.23
N GLU A 180 2.02 -0.84 -10.56
CA GLU A 180 2.13 0.32 -11.47
C GLU A 180 1.08 1.36 -11.15
N SER A 181 -0.16 0.88 -11.02
CA SER A 181 -1.32 1.72 -10.78
C SER A 181 -1.16 2.50 -9.47
N HIS A 182 -0.54 1.92 -8.44
CA HIS A 182 -0.22 2.64 -7.21
C HIS A 182 0.85 3.72 -7.40
N ALA A 183 1.90 3.45 -8.20
CA ALA A 183 2.93 4.44 -8.51
C ALA A 183 2.37 5.61 -9.33
N SER A 184 1.65 5.32 -10.42
CA SER A 184 1.01 6.32 -11.27
C SER A 184 -0.03 7.15 -10.51
N LEU A 185 -0.81 6.51 -9.63
CA LEU A 185 -1.75 7.22 -8.76
C LEU A 185 -1.03 8.15 -7.78
N ALA A 186 0.10 7.71 -7.22
CA ALA A 186 0.89 8.55 -6.32
C ALA A 186 1.39 9.81 -7.03
N ASP A 187 1.91 9.67 -8.25
CA ASP A 187 2.37 10.80 -9.06
C ASP A 187 1.24 11.77 -9.41
N ALA A 188 0.08 11.24 -9.82
CA ALA A 188 -1.10 12.07 -10.10
C ALA A 188 -1.56 12.88 -8.87
N LYS A 189 -1.62 12.24 -7.68
CA LYS A 189 -2.03 12.94 -6.45
C LYS A 189 -1.04 14.02 -6.03
N LEU A 190 0.26 13.76 -6.18
CA LEU A 190 1.29 14.76 -5.87
C LEU A 190 1.28 15.94 -6.85
N ALA A 191 1.04 15.69 -8.14
CA ALA A 191 0.89 16.76 -9.13
C ALA A 191 -0.26 17.71 -8.76
N ASN A 192 -1.38 17.18 -8.28
CA ASN A 192 -2.51 17.99 -7.82
C ASN A 192 -2.13 18.88 -6.63
N ILE A 193 -1.42 18.34 -5.63
CA ILE A 193 -0.93 19.13 -4.48
C ILE A 193 -0.01 20.27 -4.93
N LYS A 194 0.92 19.98 -5.85
CA LYS A 194 1.86 21.00 -6.38
C LYS A 194 1.12 22.11 -7.13
N ASN A 195 0.08 21.75 -7.91
CA ASN A 195 -0.75 22.72 -8.61
C ASN A 195 -1.59 23.59 -7.67
N GLU A 196 -2.06 23.05 -6.54
CA GLU A 196 -2.76 23.82 -5.51
C GLU A 196 -1.84 24.83 -4.84
N ARG A 197 -0.60 24.44 -4.50
CA ARG A 197 0.40 25.34 -3.89
C ARG A 197 0.77 26.53 -4.78
N LEU A 198 0.77 26.37 -6.09
CA LEU A 198 1.07 27.45 -7.05
C LEU A 198 -0.08 28.48 -7.19
N ARG A 199 -1.26 28.19 -6.65
CA ARG A 199 -2.46 29.04 -6.75
C ARG A 199 -2.75 29.84 -5.48
N THR A 200 -2.06 29.53 -4.39
CA THR A 200 -2.08 30.24 -3.09
C THR A 200 -0.87 31.15 -2.97
#